data_AF-A0A2N5ND79-F1
#
_entry.id   AF-A0A2N5ND79-F1
#
_cell.length_a   1.000
_cell.length_b   1.000
_cell.length_c   1.000
_cell.angle_alpha   90.00
_cell.angle_beta   90.00
_cell.angle_gamma   90.00
#
_symmetry.space_group_name_H-M   'P 1'
#
loop_
_entity.id
_entity.type
_entity.pdbx_description
1 polymer ?
#
loop_
_entity_poly.entity_id
_entity_poly.type
_entity_poly.pdbx_seq_one_letter_code
_entity_poly.pdbx_strand_id
1 'polypeptide(L)'
;MSLDVTAVGKAILDREDRLAERITRLQYERQPELQQKFGEIGWIKTKQDTSYTLKYLAESIHLESPLLFSSYMTWLRVLLQQYQVGTEDLYVNILCFQEVLRQELDEETYRYATPHLEAALRQLGSDAEQQGSYLEESGMAAEATAYTELLLEGRRAEASRLVMDLVDRGVPLQTIYLDIFQQSQYEIGRLWQTGRITVAQEHYCSAATQLVMSQLFPYLFNQSRKGLKLVSACVGGELHEIGLRMVTDIFELNGWDTYYVGANVPARSLIELLKDYKADVLAISCTMTYHVSLARELIAAVRQDPDIGGIVVLVGGYPFNTDRELWRAIGADGYGRDAEQSVRVATELTGRKGRSGACQA
;
A
#
# COMPACT_ATOMS: atom_id res chain seq x y z
N MET A 1 3.35 -25.60 23.56
CA MET A 1 2.35 -25.15 22.58
C MET A 1 2.93 -23.89 21.99
N SER A 2 3.30 -23.87 20.71
CA SER A 2 3.76 -22.61 20.10
C SER A 2 2.60 -21.61 20.16
N LEU A 3 2.80 -20.47 20.81
CA LEU A 3 1.88 -19.35 20.72
C LEU A 3 1.57 -19.04 19.24
N ASP A 4 0.29 -18.84 18.94
CA ASP A 4 -0.16 -18.37 17.62
C ASP A 4 0.39 -16.96 17.40
N VAL A 5 1.14 -16.75 16.33
CA VAL A 5 1.73 -15.45 15.98
C VAL A 5 0.65 -14.36 15.87
N THR A 6 -0.57 -14.76 15.50
CA THR A 6 -1.77 -13.91 15.50
C THR A 6 -2.10 -13.38 16.89
N ALA A 7 -1.92 -14.18 17.94
CA ALA A 7 -2.17 -13.78 19.31
C ALA A 7 -1.15 -12.72 19.79
N VAL A 8 0.08 -12.73 19.26
CA VAL A 8 1.13 -11.77 19.61
C VAL A 8 0.79 -10.37 19.09
N GLY A 9 0.50 -10.25 17.79
CA GLY A 9 0.12 -8.97 17.19
C GLY A 9 -1.11 -8.37 17.89
N LYS A 10 -2.11 -9.22 18.17
CA LYS A 10 -3.31 -8.83 18.93
C LYS A 10 -2.97 -8.34 20.34
N ALA A 11 -2.09 -9.02 21.07
CA ALA A 11 -1.71 -8.61 22.43
C ALA A 11 -1.05 -7.22 22.47
N ILE A 12 -0.32 -6.84 21.41
CA ILE A 12 0.23 -5.49 21.24
C ILE A 12 -0.90 -4.48 20.97
N LEU A 13 -1.80 -4.77 20.02
CA LEU A 13 -2.89 -3.87 19.65
C LEU A 13 -3.91 -3.65 20.77
N ASP A 14 -4.26 -4.68 21.53
CA ASP A 14 -5.17 -4.59 22.68
C ASP A 14 -4.63 -3.66 23.78
N ARG A 15 -3.33 -3.36 23.78
CA ARG A 15 -2.63 -2.49 24.74
C ARG A 15 -2.02 -1.25 24.09
N GLU A 16 -2.41 -0.92 22.86
CA GLU A 16 -1.78 0.11 22.02
C GLU A 16 -1.57 1.44 22.77
N ASP A 17 -2.63 2.03 23.34
CA ASP A 17 -2.56 3.35 23.97
C ASP A 17 -1.60 3.36 25.18
N ARG A 18 -1.67 2.32 26.01
CA ARG A 18 -0.79 2.16 27.19
C ARG A 18 0.67 1.96 26.76
N LEU A 19 0.92 1.11 25.77
CA LEU A 19 2.28 0.87 25.27
C LEU A 19 2.85 2.13 24.62
N ALA A 20 2.05 2.83 23.82
CA ALA A 20 2.45 4.07 23.18
C ALA A 20 2.86 5.12 24.23
N GLU A 21 2.05 5.31 25.27
CA GLU A 21 2.36 6.25 26.34
C GLU A 21 3.65 5.88 27.10
N ARG A 22 3.83 4.60 27.44
CA ARG A 22 5.03 4.15 28.16
C ARG A 22 6.30 4.30 27.31
N ILE A 23 6.24 3.96 26.03
CA ILE A 23 7.36 4.09 25.10
C ILE A 23 7.71 5.56 24.91
N THR A 24 6.73 6.43 24.67
CA THR A 24 6.96 7.87 24.53
C THR A 24 7.54 8.47 25.82
N ARG A 25 7.03 8.08 26.99
CA ARG A 25 7.60 8.49 28.29
C ARG A 25 9.07 8.12 28.41
N LEU A 26 9.39 6.85 28.15
CA LEU A 26 10.75 6.36 28.23
C LEU A 26 11.69 7.08 27.25
N GLN A 27 11.20 7.42 26.05
CA GLN A 27 11.99 8.20 25.10
C GLN A 27 12.30 9.61 25.62
N TYR A 28 11.32 10.34 26.16
CA TYR A 28 11.53 11.69 26.69
C TYR A 28 12.37 11.69 27.97
N GLU A 29 12.36 10.60 28.74
CA GLU A 29 13.29 10.40 29.87
C GLU A 29 14.74 10.22 29.39
N ARG A 30 14.94 9.52 28.25
CA ARG A 30 16.26 9.29 27.65
C ARG A 30 16.79 10.47 26.84
N GLN A 31 15.88 11.26 26.28
CA GLN A 31 16.18 12.42 25.46
C GLN A 31 15.43 13.66 25.99
N PRO A 32 15.78 14.19 27.19
CA PRO A 32 15.08 15.32 27.80
C PRO A 32 15.05 16.57 26.90
N GLU A 33 16.01 16.72 25.99
CA GLU A 33 16.07 17.78 24.99
C GLU A 33 14.87 17.79 24.02
N LEU A 34 14.18 16.66 23.81
CA LEU A 34 12.96 16.61 22.99
C LEU A 34 11.86 17.49 23.58
N GLN A 35 11.75 17.54 24.91
CA GLN A 35 10.77 18.40 25.58
C GLN A 35 11.08 19.88 25.33
N GLN A 36 12.35 20.27 25.37
CA GLN A 36 12.77 21.64 25.08
C GLN A 36 12.53 21.99 23.61
N LYS A 37 12.77 21.04 22.70
CA LYS A 37 12.69 21.24 21.25
C LYS A 37 11.26 21.27 20.72
N PHE A 38 10.40 20.37 21.18
CA PHE A 38 9.07 20.16 20.60
C PHE A 38 7.90 20.43 21.56
N GLY A 39 8.17 20.55 22.87
CA GLY A 39 7.17 20.87 23.88
C GLY A 39 6.04 19.84 23.98
N GLU A 40 4.88 20.29 24.48
CA GLU A 40 3.69 19.44 24.68
C GLU A 40 3.12 18.89 23.37
N ILE A 41 3.16 19.68 22.28
CA ILE A 41 2.71 19.22 20.97
C ILE A 41 3.61 18.10 20.45
N GLY A 42 4.93 18.23 20.66
CA GLY A 42 5.89 17.18 20.37
C GLY A 42 5.53 15.87 21.04
N TRP A 43 5.25 15.91 22.34
CA TRP A 43 4.85 14.72 23.10
C TRP A 43 3.61 14.04 22.51
N ILE A 44 2.56 14.82 22.22
CA ILE A 44 1.31 14.31 21.64
C ILE A 44 1.59 13.63 20.29
N LYS A 45 2.41 14.25 19.44
CA LYS A 45 2.79 13.72 18.13
C LYS A 45 3.66 12.47 18.24
N THR A 46 4.64 12.45 19.14
CA THR A 46 5.46 11.25 19.39
C THR A 46 4.60 10.09 19.88
N LYS A 47 3.62 10.32 20.79
CA LYS A 47 2.68 9.26 21.21
C LYS A 47 1.84 8.76 20.05
N GLN A 48 1.35 9.65 19.20
CA GLN A 48 0.58 9.29 18.00
C GLN A 48 1.43 8.45 17.02
N ASP A 49 2.65 8.87 16.71
CA ASP A 49 3.57 8.14 15.82
C ASP A 49 4.01 6.79 16.40
N THR A 50 4.16 6.72 17.72
CA THR A 50 4.43 5.46 18.45
C THR A 50 3.25 4.50 18.32
N SER A 51 2.01 4.99 18.43
CA SER A 51 0.79 4.21 18.22
C SER A 51 0.71 3.65 16.79
N TYR A 52 1.00 4.47 15.76
CA TYR A 52 1.07 3.98 14.38
C TYR A 52 2.17 2.92 14.21
N THR A 53 3.36 3.17 14.77
CA THR A 53 4.48 2.23 14.70
C THR A 53 4.17 0.89 15.38
N LEU A 54 3.41 0.89 16.48
CA LEU A 54 2.90 -0.35 17.09
C LEU A 54 1.98 -1.13 16.15
N LYS A 55 1.14 -0.46 15.36
CA LYS A 55 0.29 -1.13 14.35
C LYS A 55 1.12 -1.80 13.27
N TYR A 56 2.11 -1.09 12.72
CA TYR A 56 3.04 -1.67 11.75
C TYR A 56 3.84 -2.84 12.34
N LEU A 57 4.30 -2.74 13.59
CA LEU A 57 5.02 -3.81 14.26
C LEU A 57 4.13 -5.03 14.45
N ALA A 58 2.95 -4.85 15.05
CA ALA A 58 1.99 -5.92 15.32
C ALA A 58 1.62 -6.66 14.02
N GLU A 59 1.33 -5.91 12.96
CA GLU A 59 1.02 -6.50 11.66
C GLU A 59 2.21 -7.25 11.06
N SER A 60 3.41 -6.67 11.11
CA SER A 60 4.59 -7.34 10.57
C SER A 60 4.88 -8.66 11.28
N ILE A 61 4.70 -8.71 12.61
CA ILE A 61 4.83 -9.94 13.41
C ILE A 61 3.80 -10.94 12.94
N HIS A 62 2.54 -10.50 12.84
CA HIS A 62 1.41 -11.31 12.40
C HIS A 62 1.63 -11.95 11.02
N LEU A 63 2.30 -11.23 10.11
CA LEU A 63 2.66 -11.70 8.77
C LEU A 63 4.03 -12.39 8.70
N GLU A 64 4.71 -12.54 9.83
CA GLU A 64 6.07 -13.10 9.95
C GLU A 64 7.09 -12.44 9.00
N SER A 65 6.93 -11.15 8.74
CA SER A 65 7.77 -10.39 7.80
C SER A 65 8.48 -9.20 8.48
N PRO A 66 9.69 -9.41 9.02
CA PRO A 66 10.54 -8.32 9.52
C PRO A 66 10.84 -7.26 8.47
N LEU A 67 10.81 -7.63 7.19
CA LEU A 67 11.06 -6.73 6.07
C LEU A 67 10.01 -5.62 5.99
N LEU A 68 8.73 -5.93 6.22
CA LEU A 68 7.67 -4.92 6.21
C LEU A 68 7.89 -3.84 7.27
N PHE A 69 8.35 -4.23 8.46
CA PHE A 69 8.61 -3.28 9.54
C PHE A 69 9.86 -2.44 9.27
N SER A 70 10.97 -3.06 8.83
CA SER A 70 12.20 -2.30 8.54
C SER A 70 12.03 -1.36 7.34
N SER A 71 11.24 -1.74 6.33
CA SER A 71 10.88 -0.84 5.22
C SER A 71 10.03 0.34 5.69
N TYR A 72 9.04 0.11 6.56
CA TYR A 72 8.28 1.21 7.18
C TYR A 72 9.19 2.15 7.97
N MET A 73 10.12 1.63 8.78
CA MET A 73 11.05 2.47 9.55
C MET A 73 11.99 3.28 8.65
N THR A 74 12.37 2.75 7.49
CA THR A 74 13.13 3.49 6.48
C THR A 74 12.31 4.64 5.91
N TRP A 75 11.05 4.38 5.58
CA TRP A 75 10.13 5.39 5.06
C TRP A 75 9.87 6.49 6.10
N LEU A 76 9.62 6.11 7.35
CA LEU A 76 9.37 7.01 8.48
C LEU A 76 10.60 7.90 8.77
N ARG A 77 11.82 7.34 8.68
CA ARG A 77 13.07 8.09 8.83
C ARG A 77 13.15 9.28 7.88
N VAL A 78 12.80 9.09 6.60
CA VAL A 78 12.81 10.18 5.61
C VAL A 78 11.70 11.18 5.91
N LEU A 79 10.50 10.71 6.24
CA LEU A 79 9.37 11.58 6.58
C LEU A 79 9.73 12.53 7.73
N LEU A 80 10.29 11.99 8.81
CA LEU A 80 10.51 12.71 10.06
C LEU A 80 11.66 13.73 10.01
N GLN A 81 12.57 13.61 9.03
CA GLN A 81 13.63 14.60 8.82
C GLN A 81 13.09 16.00 8.54
N GLN A 82 11.95 16.13 7.84
CA GLN A 82 11.33 17.44 7.59
C GLN A 82 10.85 18.13 8.87
N TYR A 83 10.56 17.34 9.92
CA TYR A 83 10.17 17.81 11.25
C TYR A 83 11.36 17.92 12.20
N GLN A 84 12.59 17.90 11.67
CA GLN A 84 13.84 17.95 12.42
C GLN A 84 14.02 16.79 13.41
N VAL A 85 13.33 15.67 13.21
CA VAL A 85 13.53 14.44 14.00
C VAL A 85 14.57 13.59 13.27
N GLY A 86 15.67 13.30 13.94
CA GLY A 86 16.83 12.63 13.36
C GLY A 86 16.73 11.11 13.37
N THR A 87 17.63 10.46 12.63
CA THR A 87 17.78 8.99 12.67
C THR A 87 18.09 8.49 14.08
N GLU A 88 18.87 9.23 14.86
CA GLU A 88 19.19 8.88 16.24
C GLU A 88 17.94 8.87 17.13
N ASP A 89 17.04 9.84 16.98
CA ASP A 89 15.78 9.90 17.73
C ASP A 89 14.92 8.65 17.47
N LEU A 90 14.87 8.20 16.21
CA LEU A 90 14.19 6.97 15.83
C LEU A 90 14.89 5.71 16.36
N TYR A 91 16.22 5.70 16.34
CA TYR A 91 17.01 4.60 16.88
C TYR A 91 16.74 4.42 18.38
N VAL A 92 16.80 5.52 19.15
CA VAL A 92 16.46 5.52 20.58
C VAL A 92 15.01 5.13 20.82
N ASN A 93 14.07 5.58 19.98
CA ASN A 93 12.68 5.17 20.06
C ASN A 93 12.53 3.64 19.93
N ILE A 94 13.17 2.99 18.94
CA ILE A 94 13.11 1.52 18.80
C ILE A 94 13.77 0.77 19.98
N LEU A 95 14.82 1.33 20.59
CA LEU A 95 15.36 0.79 21.84
C LEU A 95 14.34 0.88 23.00
N CYS A 96 13.53 1.95 23.04
CA CYS A 96 12.44 2.08 24.00
C CYS A 96 11.33 1.05 23.74
N PHE A 97 10.99 0.78 22.47
CA PHE A 97 10.10 -0.31 22.10
C PHE A 97 10.61 -1.65 22.63
N GLN A 98 11.89 -1.98 22.40
CA GLN A 98 12.48 -3.23 22.87
C GLN A 98 12.37 -3.39 24.39
N GLU A 99 12.61 -2.33 25.14
CA GLU A 99 12.56 -2.38 26.60
C GLU A 99 11.13 -2.49 27.15
N VAL A 100 10.22 -1.64 26.68
CA VAL A 100 8.83 -1.63 27.16
C VAL A 100 8.13 -2.92 26.80
N LEU A 101 8.30 -3.42 25.57
CA LEU A 101 7.69 -4.69 25.15
C LEU A 101 8.24 -5.88 25.93
N ARG A 102 9.54 -5.90 26.26
CA ARG A 102 10.14 -6.96 27.08
C ARG A 102 9.58 -6.97 28.51
N GLN A 103 9.18 -5.81 29.03
CA GLN A 103 8.60 -5.69 30.38
C GLN A 103 7.10 -6.03 30.41
N GLU A 104 6.36 -5.78 29.32
CA GLU A 104 4.90 -5.90 29.28
C GLU A 104 4.40 -7.21 28.67
N LEU A 105 5.23 -7.86 27.85
CA LEU A 105 4.92 -9.14 27.22
C LEU A 105 5.68 -10.25 27.94
N ASP A 106 5.12 -11.45 27.97
CA ASP A 106 5.86 -12.63 28.41
C ASP A 106 7.01 -12.97 27.45
N GLU A 107 7.97 -13.76 27.92
CA GLU A 107 9.19 -14.08 27.17
C GLU A 107 8.90 -14.78 25.83
N GLU A 108 7.89 -15.64 25.77
CA GLU A 108 7.52 -16.36 24.55
C GLU A 108 6.92 -15.39 23.52
N THR A 109 6.02 -14.50 23.94
CA THR A 109 5.41 -13.45 23.11
C THR A 109 6.46 -12.44 22.61
N TYR A 110 7.34 -11.95 23.49
CA TYR A 110 8.37 -10.97 23.14
C TYR A 110 9.34 -11.49 22.07
N ARG A 111 9.65 -12.80 22.09
CA ARG A 111 10.54 -13.45 21.13
C ARG A 111 10.12 -13.22 19.67
N TYR A 112 8.83 -13.09 19.40
CA TYR A 112 8.33 -12.81 18.05
C TYR A 112 8.54 -11.36 17.61
N ALA A 113 8.62 -10.40 18.55
CA ALA A 113 8.89 -8.99 18.21
C ALA A 113 10.37 -8.74 17.89
N THR A 114 11.28 -9.54 18.48
CA THR A 114 12.74 -9.36 18.38
C THR A 114 13.25 -9.25 16.94
N PRO A 115 12.94 -10.19 16.00
CA PRO A 115 13.47 -10.12 14.64
C PRO A 115 13.08 -8.83 13.89
N HIS A 116 11.89 -8.30 14.17
CA HIS A 116 11.35 -7.09 13.55
C HIS A 116 12.07 -5.85 14.07
N LEU A 117 12.17 -5.73 15.40
CA LEU A 117 12.86 -4.61 16.06
C LEU A 117 14.34 -4.58 15.69
N GLU A 118 15.01 -5.74 15.64
CA GLU A 118 16.41 -5.83 15.23
C GLU A 118 16.61 -5.49 13.75
N ALA A 119 15.70 -5.92 12.86
CA ALA A 119 15.74 -5.55 11.45
C ALA A 119 15.59 -4.04 11.27
N ALA A 120 14.71 -3.40 12.02
CA ALA A 120 14.57 -1.94 12.04
C ALA A 120 15.85 -1.24 12.51
N LEU A 121 16.46 -1.68 13.63
CA LEU A 121 17.70 -1.07 14.14
C LEU A 121 18.85 -1.19 13.13
N ARG A 122 19.02 -2.37 12.50
CA ARG A 122 20.05 -2.56 11.46
C ARG A 122 19.86 -1.59 10.29
N GLN A 123 18.62 -1.41 9.84
CA GLN A 123 18.29 -0.55 8.71
C GLN A 123 18.39 0.95 9.04
N LEU A 124 18.08 1.33 10.28
CA LEU A 124 18.27 2.71 10.76
C LEU A 124 19.76 3.05 10.89
N GLY A 125 20.59 2.08 11.29
CA GLY A 125 22.05 2.23 11.41
C GLY A 125 22.83 2.16 10.10
N SER A 126 22.18 1.85 8.97
CA SER A 126 22.82 1.89 7.66
C SER A 126 22.65 3.25 6.99
N ASP A 127 23.65 3.65 6.21
CA ASP A 127 23.54 4.82 5.32
C ASP A 127 22.36 4.62 4.38
N ALA A 128 21.47 5.62 4.37
CA ALA A 128 20.32 5.62 3.46
C ALA A 128 20.79 6.07 2.07
N GLU A 129 20.59 5.25 1.04
CA GLU A 129 20.58 5.79 -0.31
C GLU A 129 19.40 6.76 -0.43
N GLN A 130 19.68 7.98 -0.88
CA GLN A 130 18.62 8.94 -1.19
C GLN A 130 17.90 8.44 -2.44
N GLN A 131 16.59 8.24 -2.32
CA GLN A 131 15.76 7.89 -3.48
C GLN A 131 15.72 9.08 -4.45
N GLY A 132 16.22 8.83 -5.66
CA GLY A 132 16.19 9.78 -6.78
C GLY A 132 14.76 10.09 -7.24
N SER A 133 14.65 10.95 -8.26
CA SER A 133 13.35 11.27 -8.86
C SER A 133 12.80 10.07 -9.62
N TYR A 134 11.53 9.72 -9.40
CA TYR A 134 10.87 8.66 -10.16
C TYR A 134 10.60 9.06 -11.62
N LEU A 135 10.67 10.35 -11.93
CA LEU A 135 10.43 10.86 -13.28
C LEU A 135 11.56 10.51 -14.24
N GLU A 136 12.79 10.34 -13.74
CA GLU A 136 13.97 10.01 -14.56
C GLU A 136 13.95 8.55 -15.05
N GLU A 137 13.23 7.67 -14.35
CA GLU A 137 13.06 6.26 -14.70
C GLU A 137 11.96 6.02 -15.75
N SER A 138 11.18 7.05 -16.08
CA SER A 138 10.03 6.97 -16.99
C SER A 138 10.44 6.84 -18.47
N GLY A 139 9.73 6.00 -19.22
CA GLY A 139 9.82 5.98 -20.69
C GLY A 139 9.34 7.28 -21.36
N MET A 140 8.64 8.14 -20.61
CA MET A 140 8.13 9.45 -21.02
C MET A 140 8.55 10.54 -20.03
N ALA A 141 9.83 10.55 -19.62
CA ALA A 141 10.33 11.43 -18.57
C ALA A 141 10.00 12.93 -18.77
N ALA A 142 10.07 13.44 -20.00
CA ALA A 142 9.76 14.84 -20.28
C ALA A 142 8.27 15.16 -20.04
N GLU A 143 7.37 14.31 -20.53
CA GLU A 143 5.93 14.45 -20.34
C GLU A 143 5.50 14.20 -18.90
N ALA A 144 6.10 13.23 -18.20
CA ALA A 144 5.87 12.97 -16.79
C ALA A 144 6.29 14.16 -15.91
N THR A 145 7.43 14.77 -16.22
CA THR A 145 7.91 15.99 -15.56
C THR A 145 6.95 17.14 -15.79
N ALA A 146 6.61 17.43 -17.06
CA ALA A 146 5.70 18.50 -17.39
C ALA A 146 4.31 18.31 -16.76
N TYR A 147 3.79 17.08 -16.77
CA TYR A 147 2.51 16.74 -16.13
C TYR A 147 2.57 17.00 -14.62
N THR A 148 3.62 16.54 -13.93
CA THR A 148 3.82 16.75 -12.49
C THR A 148 3.91 18.22 -12.14
N GLU A 149 4.71 19.00 -12.87
CA GLU A 149 4.88 20.45 -12.66
C GLU A 149 3.56 21.21 -12.84
N LEU A 150 2.81 20.91 -13.91
CA LEU A 150 1.49 21.53 -14.15
C LEU A 150 0.51 21.24 -13.01
N LEU A 151 0.53 20.05 -12.43
CA LEU A 151 -0.30 19.74 -11.26
C LEU A 151 0.15 20.53 -10.02
N LEU A 152 1.45 20.56 -9.73
CA LEU A 152 2.00 21.31 -8.59
C LEU A 152 1.73 22.81 -8.67
N GLU A 153 1.67 23.37 -9.89
CA GLU A 153 1.31 24.77 -10.17
C GLU A 153 -0.22 25.02 -10.14
N GLY A 154 -1.05 24.00 -9.93
CA GLY A 154 -2.51 24.15 -9.94
C GLY A 154 -3.13 24.23 -11.35
N ARG A 155 -2.35 23.97 -12.41
CA ARG A 155 -2.75 24.10 -13.82
C ARG A 155 -3.37 22.81 -14.37
N ARG A 156 -4.39 22.29 -13.68
CA ARG A 156 -5.03 20.99 -14.02
C ARG A 156 -5.60 20.93 -15.44
N ALA A 157 -6.08 22.04 -15.99
CA ALA A 157 -6.62 22.09 -17.34
C ALA A 157 -5.54 21.87 -18.41
N GLU A 158 -4.33 22.34 -18.14
CA GLU A 158 -3.18 22.15 -19.04
C GLU A 158 -2.58 20.76 -18.88
N ALA A 159 -2.53 20.22 -17.65
CA ALA A 159 -2.16 18.82 -17.41
C ALA A 159 -3.12 17.85 -18.12
N SER A 160 -4.42 18.11 -18.07
CA SER A 160 -5.44 17.38 -18.83
C SER A 160 -5.23 17.49 -20.33
N ARG A 161 -5.00 18.71 -20.86
CA ARG A 161 -4.74 18.93 -22.28
C ARG A 161 -3.49 18.19 -22.76
N LEU A 162 -2.39 18.23 -22.00
CA LEU A 162 -1.16 17.50 -22.30
C LEU A 162 -1.43 16.02 -22.53
N VAL A 163 -2.24 15.41 -21.67
CA VAL A 163 -2.62 14.00 -21.79
C VAL A 163 -3.51 13.76 -23.01
N MET A 164 -4.50 14.61 -23.25
CA MET A 164 -5.37 14.46 -24.43
C MET A 164 -4.61 14.63 -25.74
N ASP A 165 -3.65 15.57 -25.80
CA ASP A 165 -2.78 15.77 -26.96
C ASP A 165 -1.86 14.55 -27.20
N LEU A 166 -1.50 13.79 -26.16
CA LEU A 166 -0.77 12.52 -26.30
C LEU A 166 -1.67 11.43 -26.87
N VAL A 167 -2.92 11.34 -26.40
CA VAL A 167 -3.93 10.41 -26.92
C VAL A 167 -4.21 10.69 -28.40
N ASP A 168 -4.39 11.95 -28.78
CA ASP A 168 -4.66 12.36 -30.17
C ASP A 168 -3.47 12.08 -31.10
N ARG A 169 -2.24 12.09 -30.56
CA ARG A 169 -1.03 11.66 -31.28
C ARG A 169 -0.85 10.14 -31.35
N GLY A 170 -1.77 9.36 -30.78
CA GLY A 170 -1.76 7.90 -30.82
C GLY A 170 -0.81 7.25 -29.81
N VAL A 171 -0.41 7.97 -28.76
CA VAL A 171 0.36 7.35 -27.66
C VAL A 171 -0.52 6.30 -26.97
N PRO A 172 -0.04 5.06 -26.77
CA PRO A 172 -0.83 4.04 -26.11
C PRO A 172 -1.23 4.48 -24.69
N LEU A 173 -2.50 4.28 -24.32
CA LEU A 173 -2.99 4.62 -22.99
C LEU A 173 -2.19 3.91 -21.88
N GLN A 174 -1.78 2.68 -22.13
CA GLN A 174 -0.94 1.93 -21.21
C GLN A 174 0.37 2.67 -20.88
N THR A 175 1.02 3.29 -21.88
CA THR A 175 2.20 4.14 -21.70
C THR A 175 1.85 5.37 -20.86
N ILE A 176 0.74 6.05 -21.14
CA ILE A 176 0.29 7.20 -20.33
C ILE A 176 0.09 6.81 -18.85
N TYR A 177 -0.54 5.67 -18.58
CA TYR A 177 -0.79 5.22 -17.21
C TYR A 177 0.52 4.89 -16.48
N LEU A 178 1.43 4.14 -17.10
CA LEU A 178 2.63 3.61 -16.44
C LEU A 178 3.81 4.59 -16.42
N ASP A 179 3.99 5.36 -17.49
CA ASP A 179 5.14 6.25 -17.65
C ASP A 179 4.82 7.69 -17.21
N ILE A 180 3.55 8.13 -17.25
CA ILE A 180 3.16 9.47 -16.81
C ILE A 180 2.47 9.39 -15.46
N PHE A 181 1.28 8.79 -15.36
CA PHE A 181 0.50 8.86 -14.11
C PHE A 181 1.19 8.17 -12.95
N GLN A 182 1.65 6.93 -13.12
CA GLN A 182 2.28 6.16 -12.05
C GLN A 182 3.55 6.86 -11.56
N GLN A 183 4.44 7.27 -12.47
CA GLN A 183 5.69 7.94 -12.10
C GLN A 183 5.45 9.30 -11.46
N SER A 184 4.45 10.05 -11.94
CA SER A 184 4.06 11.32 -11.33
C SER A 184 3.54 11.12 -9.91
N GLN A 185 2.70 10.11 -9.66
CA GLN A 185 2.19 9.82 -8.32
C GLN A 185 3.28 9.35 -7.36
N TYR A 186 4.24 8.54 -7.82
CA TYR A 186 5.42 8.19 -7.03
C TYR A 186 6.28 9.41 -6.70
N GLU A 187 6.50 10.30 -7.67
CA GLU A 187 7.25 11.52 -7.45
C GLU A 187 6.54 12.48 -6.49
N ILE A 188 5.23 12.68 -6.64
CA ILE A 188 4.41 13.45 -5.71
C ILE A 188 4.53 12.88 -4.29
N GLY A 189 4.45 11.55 -4.15
CA GLY A 189 4.65 10.87 -2.86
C GLY A 189 6.03 11.12 -2.26
N ARG A 190 7.09 11.06 -3.08
CA ARG A 190 8.47 11.36 -2.67
C ARG A 190 8.64 12.81 -2.23
N LEU A 191 8.09 13.76 -3.00
CA LEU A 191 8.13 15.18 -2.68
C LEU A 191 7.40 15.47 -1.37
N TRP A 192 6.27 14.81 -1.13
CA TRP A 192 5.54 14.92 0.13
C TRP A 192 6.34 14.32 1.30
N GLN A 193 6.85 13.11 1.14
CA GLN A 193 7.65 12.42 2.15
C GLN A 193 8.90 13.24 2.54
N THR A 194 9.53 13.91 1.57
CA THR A 194 10.73 14.74 1.80
C THR A 194 10.40 16.19 2.21
N GLY A 195 9.13 16.52 2.45
CA GLY A 195 8.70 17.85 2.89
C GLY A 195 8.83 18.95 1.83
N ARG A 196 8.97 18.58 0.55
CA ARG A 196 9.04 19.52 -0.59
C ARG A 196 7.66 20.03 -1.00
N ILE A 197 6.61 19.27 -0.73
CA ILE A 197 5.22 19.67 -0.91
C ILE A 197 4.40 19.32 0.34
N THR A 198 3.31 20.03 0.55
CA THR A 198 2.37 19.75 1.64
C THR A 198 1.43 18.59 1.29
N VAL A 199 0.82 17.97 2.30
CA VAL A 199 -0.25 16.98 2.10
C VAL A 199 -1.44 17.54 1.32
N ALA A 200 -1.71 18.86 1.43
CA ALA A 200 -2.78 19.49 0.65
C ALA A 200 -2.46 19.52 -0.85
N GLN A 201 -1.18 19.73 -1.21
CA GLN A 201 -0.74 19.68 -2.60
C GLN A 201 -0.75 18.24 -3.13
N GLU A 202 -0.31 17.26 -2.32
CA GLU A 202 -0.43 15.85 -2.66
C GLU A 202 -1.88 15.48 -3.00
N HIS A 203 -2.82 15.77 -2.09
CA HIS A 203 -4.25 15.49 -2.31
C HIS A 203 -4.81 16.19 -3.55
N TYR A 204 -4.41 17.44 -3.79
CA TYR A 204 -4.79 18.15 -5.01
C TYR A 204 -4.31 17.43 -6.27
N CYS A 205 -3.04 17.03 -6.31
CA CYS A 205 -2.46 16.33 -7.45
C CYS A 205 -3.13 14.97 -7.68
N SER A 206 -3.37 14.19 -6.63
CA SER A 206 -4.08 12.90 -6.72
C SER A 206 -5.51 13.07 -7.25
N ALA A 207 -6.26 14.03 -6.73
CA ALA A 207 -7.62 14.33 -7.21
C ALA A 207 -7.62 14.82 -8.67
N ALA A 208 -6.65 15.64 -9.06
CA ALA A 208 -6.49 16.09 -10.43
C ALA A 208 -6.15 14.94 -11.37
N THR A 209 -5.28 14.01 -10.97
CA THR A 209 -4.97 12.81 -11.76
C THR A 209 -6.20 11.91 -11.92
N GLN A 210 -7.00 11.69 -10.88
CA GLN A 210 -8.26 10.94 -11.00
C GLN A 210 -9.25 11.58 -12.00
N LEU A 211 -9.35 12.91 -12.01
CA LEU A 211 -10.16 13.64 -12.98
C LEU A 211 -9.66 13.39 -14.41
N VAL A 212 -8.34 13.49 -14.62
CA VAL A 212 -7.73 13.25 -15.94
C VAL A 212 -7.95 11.80 -16.39
N MET A 213 -7.76 10.81 -15.51
CA MET A 213 -8.05 9.40 -15.81
C MET A 213 -9.50 9.19 -16.24
N SER A 214 -10.45 9.87 -15.58
CA SER A 214 -11.87 9.77 -15.92
C SER A 214 -12.20 10.27 -17.33
N GLN A 215 -11.42 11.22 -17.87
CA GLN A 215 -11.59 11.71 -19.24
C GLN A 215 -11.14 10.68 -20.29
N LEU A 216 -10.28 9.73 -19.90
CA LEU A 216 -9.80 8.66 -20.78
C LEU A 216 -10.80 7.51 -20.92
N PHE A 217 -11.88 7.51 -20.14
CA PHE A 217 -12.88 6.44 -20.13
C PHE A 217 -13.42 6.07 -21.52
N PRO A 218 -13.77 7.00 -22.43
CA PRO A 218 -14.25 6.65 -23.77
C PRO A 218 -13.27 5.82 -24.62
N TYR A 219 -11.97 5.89 -24.30
CA TYR A 219 -10.91 5.20 -25.04
C TYR A 219 -10.59 3.81 -24.46
N LEU A 220 -11.10 3.47 -23.27
CA LEU A 220 -10.86 2.17 -22.63
C LEU A 220 -11.66 1.03 -23.30
N PHE A 221 -12.82 1.31 -23.88
CA PHE A 221 -13.80 0.28 -24.32
C PHE A 221 -13.65 -0.17 -25.77
N ASN A 222 -12.58 0.20 -26.48
CA ASN A 222 -12.46 -0.06 -27.91
C ASN A 222 -11.87 -1.44 -28.26
N GLN A 223 -11.96 -2.42 -27.34
CA GLN A 223 -11.28 -3.70 -27.43
C GLN A 223 -12.26 -4.87 -27.49
N SER A 224 -11.85 -5.96 -28.14
CA SER A 224 -12.64 -7.20 -28.14
C SER A 224 -12.75 -7.77 -26.72
N ARG A 225 -13.97 -8.14 -26.32
CA ARG A 225 -14.24 -8.66 -24.98
C ARG A 225 -13.80 -10.12 -24.88
N LYS A 226 -13.12 -10.44 -23.78
CA LYS A 226 -12.71 -11.81 -23.42
C LYS A 226 -13.82 -12.59 -22.73
N GLY A 227 -14.88 -11.91 -22.27
CA GLY A 227 -15.92 -12.51 -21.44
C GLY A 227 -15.44 -12.90 -20.05
N LEU A 228 -14.38 -12.24 -19.56
CA LEU A 228 -13.82 -12.44 -18.22
C LEU A 228 -14.06 -11.18 -17.38
N LYS A 229 -14.48 -11.39 -16.14
CA LYS A 229 -14.93 -10.34 -15.24
C LYS A 229 -13.99 -10.12 -14.07
N LEU A 230 -13.60 -8.86 -13.87
CA LEU A 230 -12.80 -8.43 -12.73
C LEU A 230 -13.65 -7.56 -11.79
N VAL A 231 -13.61 -7.85 -10.50
CA VAL A 231 -13.98 -6.89 -9.45
C VAL A 231 -12.71 -6.42 -8.76
N SER A 232 -12.57 -5.11 -8.54
CA SER A 232 -11.40 -4.53 -7.88
C SER A 232 -11.82 -3.63 -6.72
N ALA A 233 -11.19 -3.83 -5.55
CA ALA A 233 -11.51 -3.10 -4.34
C ALA A 233 -10.29 -2.90 -3.42
N CYS A 234 -10.26 -1.79 -2.70
CA CYS A 234 -9.43 -1.63 -1.51
C CYS A 234 -10.24 -2.14 -0.31
N VAL A 235 -9.57 -2.84 0.60
CA VAL A 235 -10.19 -3.34 1.84
C VAL A 235 -10.68 -2.20 2.73
N GLY A 236 -11.51 -2.52 3.72
CA GLY A 236 -11.97 -1.54 4.71
C GLY A 236 -10.80 -0.79 5.35
N GLY A 237 -10.94 0.53 5.52
CA GLY A 237 -9.90 1.43 6.02
C GLY A 237 -8.86 1.87 4.99
N GLU A 238 -8.72 1.17 3.85
CA GLU A 238 -7.75 1.53 2.81
C GLU A 238 -8.33 2.58 1.84
N LEU A 239 -7.68 3.74 1.78
CA LEU A 239 -8.12 4.90 1.01
C LEU A 239 -7.31 5.11 -0.29
N HIS A 240 -6.16 4.44 -0.44
CA HIS A 240 -5.23 4.69 -1.53
C HIS A 240 -5.63 3.90 -2.80
N GLU A 241 -6.63 4.40 -3.52
CA GLU A 241 -7.28 3.67 -4.62
C GLU A 241 -6.74 3.95 -6.04
N ILE A 242 -5.86 4.95 -6.22
CA ILE A 242 -5.38 5.34 -7.57
C ILE A 242 -4.65 4.19 -8.27
N GLY A 243 -3.75 3.49 -7.56
CA GLY A 243 -3.04 2.34 -8.12
C GLY A 243 -3.99 1.21 -8.53
N LEU A 244 -4.99 0.93 -7.70
CA LEU A 244 -6.06 -0.04 -8.02
C LEU A 244 -6.87 0.40 -9.24
N ARG A 245 -7.16 1.70 -9.37
CA ARG A 245 -7.85 2.23 -10.54
C ARG A 245 -7.03 2.04 -11.81
N MET A 246 -5.73 2.34 -11.78
CA MET A 246 -4.82 2.08 -12.91
C MET A 246 -4.81 0.61 -13.32
N VAL A 247 -4.73 -0.30 -12.34
CA VAL A 247 -4.85 -1.76 -12.58
C VAL A 247 -6.16 -2.05 -13.30
N THR A 248 -7.28 -1.52 -12.80
CA THR A 248 -8.61 -1.81 -13.34
C THR A 248 -8.78 -1.30 -14.77
N ASP A 249 -8.37 -0.06 -15.05
CA ASP A 249 -8.43 0.51 -16.40
C ASP A 249 -7.53 -0.26 -17.38
N ILE A 250 -6.38 -0.78 -16.94
CA ILE A 250 -5.50 -1.62 -17.76
C ILE A 250 -6.11 -3.02 -18.01
N PHE A 251 -6.87 -3.59 -17.08
CA PHE A 251 -7.66 -4.79 -17.33
C PHE A 251 -8.74 -4.54 -18.40
N GLU A 252 -9.43 -3.40 -18.31
CA GLU A 252 -10.44 -2.98 -19.29
C GLU A 252 -9.84 -2.85 -20.70
N LEU A 253 -8.66 -2.21 -20.80
CA LEU A 253 -7.84 -2.12 -22.03
C LEU A 253 -7.40 -3.49 -22.57
N ASN A 254 -7.37 -4.51 -21.72
CA ASN A 254 -7.05 -5.88 -22.10
C ASN A 254 -8.30 -6.73 -22.35
N GLY A 255 -9.47 -6.11 -22.54
CA GLY A 255 -10.71 -6.77 -22.94
C GLY A 255 -11.46 -7.47 -21.81
N TRP A 256 -11.15 -7.16 -20.55
CA TRP A 256 -11.89 -7.64 -19.39
C TRP A 256 -13.11 -6.77 -19.09
N ASP A 257 -14.17 -7.36 -18.57
CA ASP A 257 -15.33 -6.65 -18.02
C ASP A 257 -15.07 -6.27 -16.57
N THR A 258 -14.69 -5.01 -16.32
CA THR A 258 -14.27 -4.58 -14.99
C THR A 258 -15.37 -3.90 -14.18
N TYR A 259 -15.34 -4.12 -12.86
CA TYR A 259 -16.15 -3.43 -11.87
C TYR A 259 -15.21 -2.84 -10.81
N TYR A 260 -14.90 -1.54 -10.96
CA TYR A 260 -14.11 -0.77 -10.00
C TYR A 260 -14.99 -0.32 -8.82
N VAL A 261 -14.74 -0.86 -7.63
CA VAL A 261 -15.50 -0.50 -6.42
C VAL A 261 -14.86 0.69 -5.69
N GLY A 262 -13.53 0.80 -5.75
CA GLY A 262 -12.77 1.89 -5.13
C GLY A 262 -12.32 1.61 -3.69
N ALA A 263 -12.16 2.69 -2.93
CA ALA A 263 -11.66 2.73 -1.55
C ALA A 263 -12.63 2.17 -0.50
N ASN A 264 -12.07 1.70 0.64
CA ASN A 264 -12.77 1.47 1.91
C ASN A 264 -14.04 0.60 1.80
N VAL A 265 -13.96 -0.54 1.10
CA VAL A 265 -15.13 -1.38 0.83
C VAL A 265 -15.37 -2.38 1.97
N PRO A 266 -16.56 -2.42 2.59
CA PRO A 266 -16.90 -3.45 3.58
C PRO A 266 -16.91 -4.85 2.98
N ALA A 267 -16.24 -5.81 3.65
CA ALA A 267 -16.06 -7.18 3.14
C ALA A 267 -17.38 -7.88 2.78
N ARG A 268 -18.41 -7.73 3.61
CA ARG A 268 -19.73 -8.32 3.35
C ARG A 268 -20.34 -7.86 2.02
N SER A 269 -20.36 -6.54 1.79
CA SER A 269 -20.92 -5.98 0.56
C SER A 269 -20.11 -6.35 -0.68
N LEU A 270 -18.79 -6.48 -0.52
CA LEU A 270 -17.93 -6.96 -1.60
C LEU A 270 -18.22 -8.42 -1.97
N ILE A 271 -18.44 -9.29 -0.98
CA ILE A 271 -18.83 -10.70 -1.22
C ILE A 271 -20.17 -10.80 -1.96
N GLU A 272 -21.16 -10.00 -1.55
CA GLU A 272 -22.46 -9.93 -2.23
C GLU A 272 -22.28 -9.48 -3.71
N LEU A 273 -21.48 -8.42 -3.95
CA LEU A 273 -21.16 -7.95 -5.30
C LEU A 273 -20.46 -9.01 -6.16
N LEU A 274 -19.49 -9.75 -5.60
CA LEU A 274 -18.77 -10.79 -6.33
C LEU A 274 -19.71 -11.86 -6.89
N LYS A 275 -20.74 -12.23 -6.12
CA LYS A 275 -21.79 -13.17 -6.54
C LYS A 275 -22.68 -12.58 -7.63
N ASP A 276 -23.22 -11.39 -7.40
CA ASP A 276 -24.17 -10.76 -8.31
C ASP A 276 -23.53 -10.45 -9.67
N TYR A 277 -22.29 -9.97 -9.65
CA TYR A 277 -21.54 -9.67 -10.86
C TYR A 277 -21.02 -10.94 -11.57
N LYS A 278 -20.94 -12.07 -10.85
CA LYS A 278 -20.31 -13.33 -11.27
C LYS A 278 -18.85 -13.09 -11.65
N ALA A 279 -18.08 -12.57 -10.71
CA ALA A 279 -16.67 -12.24 -10.93
C ALA A 279 -15.83 -13.49 -11.19
N ASP A 280 -14.89 -13.42 -12.13
CA ASP A 280 -13.87 -14.46 -12.34
C ASP A 280 -12.62 -14.17 -11.49
N VAL A 281 -12.34 -12.88 -11.28
CA VAL A 281 -11.18 -12.38 -10.55
C VAL A 281 -11.62 -11.29 -9.56
N LEU A 282 -11.09 -11.38 -8.33
CA LEU A 282 -11.06 -10.29 -7.36
C LEU A 282 -9.61 -9.74 -7.29
N ALA A 283 -9.42 -8.45 -7.53
CA ALA A 283 -8.15 -7.77 -7.28
C ALA A 283 -8.24 -6.88 -6.04
N ILE A 284 -7.35 -7.12 -5.08
CA ILE A 284 -7.26 -6.36 -3.83
C ILE A 284 -5.98 -5.53 -3.84
N SER A 285 -6.10 -4.25 -3.51
CA SER A 285 -4.92 -3.39 -3.28
C SER A 285 -4.80 -3.00 -1.81
N CYS A 286 -3.58 -3.04 -1.29
CA CYS A 286 -3.23 -2.53 0.03
C CYS A 286 -2.00 -1.62 -0.07
N THR A 287 -2.04 -0.47 0.59
CA THR A 287 -0.90 0.46 0.68
C THR A 287 -0.37 0.49 2.10
N MET A 288 -1.25 0.54 3.09
CA MET A 288 -0.84 0.50 4.49
C MET A 288 -0.66 -0.96 4.93
N THR A 289 0.53 -1.28 5.46
CA THR A 289 0.85 -2.65 5.90
C THR A 289 -0.20 -3.21 6.86
N TYR A 290 -0.65 -2.41 7.84
CA TYR A 290 -1.64 -2.81 8.84
C TYR A 290 -3.06 -3.07 8.28
N HIS A 291 -3.29 -2.94 6.96
CA HIS A 291 -4.52 -3.39 6.31
C HIS A 291 -4.40 -4.80 5.68
N VAL A 292 -3.21 -5.39 5.61
CA VAL A 292 -3.00 -6.70 4.97
C VAL A 292 -3.79 -7.82 5.68
N SER A 293 -3.95 -7.77 7.01
CA SER A 293 -4.81 -8.70 7.74
C SER A 293 -6.26 -8.61 7.33
N LEU A 294 -6.77 -7.42 7.02
CA LEU A 294 -8.13 -7.26 6.50
C LEU A 294 -8.27 -7.89 5.10
N ALA A 295 -7.23 -7.82 4.27
CA ALA A 295 -7.20 -8.54 2.99
C ALA A 295 -7.20 -10.06 3.20
N ARG A 296 -6.42 -10.56 4.16
CA ARG A 296 -6.42 -11.99 4.52
C ARG A 296 -7.79 -12.46 5.00
N GLU A 297 -8.46 -11.69 5.85
CA GLU A 297 -9.81 -11.98 6.34
C GLU A 297 -10.83 -12.00 5.19
N LEU A 298 -10.76 -11.02 4.29
CA LEU A 298 -11.59 -10.99 3.08
C LEU A 298 -11.35 -12.22 2.21
N ILE A 299 -10.09 -12.58 1.94
CA ILE A 299 -9.74 -13.77 1.16
C ILE A 299 -10.30 -15.03 1.83
N ALA A 300 -10.12 -15.19 3.14
CA ALA A 300 -10.65 -16.33 3.87
C ALA A 300 -12.19 -16.42 3.77
N ALA A 301 -12.88 -15.29 3.88
CA ALA A 301 -14.34 -15.22 3.73
C ALA A 301 -14.79 -15.58 2.30
N VAL A 302 -14.08 -15.10 1.26
CA VAL A 302 -14.33 -15.49 -0.14
C VAL A 302 -14.15 -17.00 -0.30
N ARG A 303 -13.10 -17.59 0.26
CA ARG A 303 -12.82 -19.04 0.16
C ARG A 303 -13.86 -19.91 0.86
N GLN A 304 -14.45 -19.42 1.94
CA GLN A 304 -15.50 -20.13 2.69
C GLN A 304 -16.86 -20.08 1.99
N ASP A 305 -17.04 -19.17 1.04
CA ASP A 305 -18.30 -19.02 0.33
C ASP A 305 -18.45 -20.07 -0.79
N PRO A 306 -19.56 -20.82 -0.85
CA PRO A 306 -19.74 -21.91 -1.81
C PRO A 306 -19.84 -21.44 -3.27
N ASP A 307 -20.28 -20.20 -3.52
CA ASP A 307 -20.54 -19.70 -4.88
C ASP A 307 -19.29 -19.07 -5.50
N ILE A 308 -18.45 -18.45 -4.66
CA ILE A 308 -17.29 -17.67 -5.11
C ILE A 308 -15.95 -18.19 -4.57
N GLY A 309 -15.92 -19.26 -3.78
CA GLY A 309 -14.69 -19.82 -3.24
C GLY A 309 -13.65 -20.20 -4.31
N GLY A 310 -14.14 -20.49 -5.52
CA GLY A 310 -13.34 -20.81 -6.70
C GLY A 310 -12.83 -19.64 -7.53
N ILE A 311 -13.18 -18.37 -7.24
CA ILE A 311 -12.67 -17.23 -8.03
C ILE A 311 -11.16 -17.05 -7.87
N VAL A 312 -10.51 -16.42 -8.83
CA VAL A 312 -9.10 -16.03 -8.67
C VAL A 312 -9.01 -14.79 -7.79
N VAL A 313 -8.11 -14.78 -6.80
CA VAL A 313 -7.85 -13.61 -5.97
C VAL A 313 -6.42 -13.13 -6.19
N LEU A 314 -6.28 -11.90 -6.67
CA LEU A 314 -5.01 -11.21 -6.84
C LEU A 314 -4.83 -10.15 -5.76
N VAL A 315 -3.57 -9.96 -5.35
CA VAL A 315 -3.19 -8.89 -4.43
C VAL A 315 -2.05 -8.05 -4.99
N GLY A 316 -1.99 -6.79 -4.58
CA GLY A 316 -0.93 -5.86 -4.98
C GLY A 316 -0.89 -4.61 -4.11
N GLY A 317 0.06 -3.73 -4.41
CA GLY A 317 0.34 -2.53 -3.62
C GLY A 317 1.58 -2.69 -2.73
N TYR A 318 1.86 -1.64 -1.94
CA TYR A 318 3.18 -1.45 -1.32
C TYR A 318 3.68 -2.65 -0.48
N PRO A 319 2.89 -3.25 0.44
CA PRO A 319 3.38 -4.38 1.25
C PRO A 319 3.79 -5.60 0.41
N PHE A 320 3.08 -5.88 -0.68
CA PHE A 320 3.40 -7.00 -1.58
C PHE A 320 4.57 -6.70 -2.52
N ASN A 321 4.82 -5.42 -2.81
CA ASN A 321 6.01 -4.99 -3.54
C ASN A 321 7.27 -5.09 -2.67
N THR A 322 7.12 -4.85 -1.35
CA THR A 322 8.17 -5.00 -0.34
C THR A 322 8.47 -6.47 -0.07
N ASP A 323 7.47 -7.27 0.29
CA ASP A 323 7.59 -8.72 0.50
C ASP A 323 6.81 -9.47 -0.58
N ARG A 324 7.54 -9.94 -1.61
CA ARG A 324 6.95 -10.57 -2.80
C ARG A 324 6.40 -11.97 -2.55
N GLU A 325 6.64 -12.55 -1.39
CA GLU A 325 6.12 -13.87 -1.00
C GLU A 325 4.87 -13.75 -0.11
N LEU A 326 4.58 -12.54 0.40
CA LEU A 326 3.48 -12.24 1.33
C LEU A 326 2.10 -12.69 0.84
N TRP A 327 1.85 -12.63 -0.47
CA TRP A 327 0.57 -13.04 -1.06
C TRP A 327 0.22 -14.51 -0.78
N ARG A 328 1.23 -15.38 -0.66
CA ARG A 328 1.03 -16.80 -0.30
C ARG A 328 0.57 -16.94 1.14
N ALA A 329 1.16 -16.17 2.05
CA ALA A 329 0.85 -16.22 3.49
C ALA A 329 -0.60 -15.79 3.78
N ILE A 330 -1.19 -14.94 2.93
CA ILE A 330 -2.58 -14.49 3.08
C ILE A 330 -3.60 -15.28 2.23
N GLY A 331 -3.16 -16.31 1.50
CA GLY A 331 -4.04 -17.20 0.74
C GLY A 331 -4.52 -16.67 -0.62
N ALA A 332 -3.87 -15.65 -1.18
CA ALA A 332 -4.15 -15.18 -2.54
C ALA A 332 -3.65 -16.19 -3.59
N ASP A 333 -4.20 -16.13 -4.80
CA ASP A 333 -3.77 -16.99 -5.92
C ASP A 333 -2.58 -16.40 -6.69
N GLY A 334 -2.38 -15.08 -6.60
CA GLY A 334 -1.27 -14.42 -7.27
C GLY A 334 -1.04 -12.98 -6.80
N TYR A 335 0.12 -12.46 -7.20
CA TYR A 335 0.56 -11.10 -6.89
C TYR A 335 0.87 -10.33 -8.18
N GLY A 336 0.43 -9.07 -8.23
CA GLY A 336 0.76 -8.13 -9.28
C GLY A 336 1.59 -6.96 -8.75
N ARG A 337 2.85 -6.85 -9.21
CA ARG A 337 3.77 -5.75 -8.88
C ARG A 337 3.32 -4.40 -9.43
N ASP A 338 2.65 -4.46 -10.56
CA ASP A 338 2.16 -3.34 -11.36
C ASP A 338 0.91 -3.80 -12.15
N ALA A 339 0.29 -2.87 -12.85
CA ALA A 339 -0.93 -3.14 -13.60
C ALA A 339 -0.75 -4.16 -14.74
N GLU A 340 0.39 -4.15 -15.46
CA GLU A 340 0.62 -5.12 -16.54
C GLU A 340 0.78 -6.54 -16.00
N GLN A 341 1.60 -6.70 -14.97
CA GLN A 341 1.84 -8.00 -14.37
C GLN A 341 0.54 -8.55 -13.80
N SER A 342 -0.30 -7.69 -13.21
CA SER A 342 -1.62 -8.07 -12.70
C SER A 342 -2.49 -8.71 -13.81
N VAL A 343 -2.55 -8.10 -15.01
CA VAL A 343 -3.28 -8.67 -16.15
C VAL A 343 -2.69 -10.00 -16.59
N ARG A 344 -1.36 -10.10 -16.70
CA ARG A 344 -0.67 -11.33 -17.12
C ARG A 344 -0.97 -12.48 -16.15
N VAL A 345 -0.79 -12.24 -14.85
CA VAL A 345 -1.04 -13.24 -13.80
C VAL A 345 -2.51 -13.65 -13.76
N ALA A 346 -3.46 -12.71 -13.84
CA ALA A 346 -4.88 -13.05 -13.91
C ALA A 346 -5.20 -13.95 -15.11
N THR A 347 -4.70 -13.58 -16.29
CA THR A 347 -4.95 -14.32 -17.55
C THR A 347 -4.40 -15.75 -17.46
N GLU A 348 -3.22 -15.93 -16.88
CA GLU A 348 -2.63 -17.26 -16.67
C GLU A 348 -3.45 -18.11 -15.70
N LEU A 349 -3.89 -17.53 -14.58
CA LEU A 349 -4.64 -18.24 -13.53
C LEU A 349 -6.05 -18.62 -13.98
N THR A 350 -6.77 -17.73 -14.68
CA THR A 350 -8.10 -18.03 -15.23
C THR A 350 -8.02 -19.04 -16.37
N GLY A 351 -6.99 -18.94 -17.23
CA GLY A 351 -6.74 -19.90 -18.30
C GLY A 351 -6.43 -21.33 -17.83
N ARG A 352 -5.80 -21.49 -16.66
CA ARG A 352 -5.57 -22.81 -16.03
C ARG A 352 -6.87 -23.40 -15.47
N LYS A 353 -7.70 -22.59 -14.77
CA LYS A 353 -8.98 -23.06 -14.21
C LYS A 353 -9.97 -23.52 -15.28
N GLY A 354 -10.03 -22.83 -16.43
CA GLY A 354 -10.86 -23.26 -17.56
C GLY A 354 -10.50 -24.63 -18.14
N ARG A 355 -9.22 -25.04 -18.06
CA ARG A 355 -8.76 -26.36 -18.53
C ARG A 355 -8.99 -27.47 -17.50
N SER A 356 -8.91 -27.17 -16.21
CA SER A 356 -9.17 -28.13 -15.13
C SER A 356 -10.65 -28.53 -15.05
N GLY A 357 -11.57 -27.60 -15.28
CA GLY A 357 -13.02 -27.87 -15.30
C GLY A 357 -13.49 -28.65 -16.54
N ALA A 358 -12.82 -28.49 -17.68
CA ALA A 358 -13.14 -29.20 -18.92
C ALA A 358 -12.63 -30.66 -18.96
N CYS A 359 -11.74 -31.05 -18.05
CA CYS A 359 -11.19 -32.41 -17.97
C CYS A 359 -11.96 -33.30 -16.99
N GLN A 360 -12.97 -32.75 -16.28
CA GLN A 360 -13.82 -33.45 -15.31
C GLN A 360 -15.29 -33.51 -15.72
N ALA A 361 -15.64 -33.00 -16.90
CA ALA A 361 -16.94 -33.18 -17.57
C ALA A 361 -16.75 -34.11 -18.77
#